data_AF-A0A9E4AS33-F1
#
_entry.id   AF-A0A9E4AS33-F1
#
_cell.length_a   1.000
_cell.length_b   1.000
_cell.length_c   1.000
_cell.angle_alpha   90.00
_cell.angle_beta   90.00
_cell.angle_gamma   90.00
#
_symmetry.space_group_name_H-M   'P 1'
#
loop_
_entity.id
_entity.type
_entity.pdbx_description
1 polymer ?
#
loop_
_entity_poly.entity_id
_entity_poly.type
_entity_poly.pdbx_seq_one_letter_code
_entity_poly.pdbx_strand_id
1 'polypeptide(L)'
;MKMKMTRRIVASFLAILAVLLFSIFSLNAEEAHKAHKAHNHGEHAAADGEKVRCAVDGMMMKPSAMIKVEQDGKAYYFCNDMQAEMFKANPDKYLQTISVGNLTFDLNVITTEAYKMMMSHMGMGGMIKADEIKGKTHYFSIYPTQEHGEIALGDVKLAIQVTNTEGETKMALLKYSKMTRTYQGFITMPTGTEHEVRVRVTSPAVKISL
;
A
#
# COMPACT_ATOMS: atom_id res chain seq x y z
N MET A 1 -19.95 -64.31 53.22
CA MET A 1 -20.85 -63.39 52.49
C MET A 1 -20.07 -62.78 51.33
N LYS A 2 -20.53 -63.01 50.09
CA LYS A 2 -19.94 -62.51 48.83
C LYS A 2 -20.13 -60.99 48.73
N MET A 3 -19.18 -60.27 48.10
CA MET A 3 -19.41 -59.53 46.85
C MET A 3 -18.16 -58.71 46.45
N LYS A 4 -17.48 -59.12 45.37
CA LYS A 4 -16.58 -58.26 44.58
C LYS A 4 -17.48 -57.38 43.72
N MET A 5 -17.46 -56.06 43.90
CA MET A 5 -18.25 -55.13 43.09
C MET A 5 -17.37 -53.98 42.56
N THR A 6 -17.06 -54.10 41.27
CA THR A 6 -17.04 -53.00 40.27
C THR A 6 -16.05 -51.85 40.43
N ARG A 7 -14.82 -52.08 39.95
CA ARG A 7 -14.12 -51.14 39.05
C ARG A 7 -15.05 -50.84 37.86
N ARG A 8 -15.78 -49.72 37.85
CA ARG A 8 -16.41 -49.16 36.62
C ARG A 8 -17.09 -47.78 36.76
N ILE A 9 -17.03 -47.10 37.91
CA ILE A 9 -17.84 -45.88 38.12
C ILE A 9 -17.02 -44.56 38.03
N VAL A 10 -15.67 -44.62 37.99
CA VAL A 10 -14.85 -43.38 37.94
C VAL A 10 -14.76 -42.77 36.52
N ALA A 11 -15.24 -43.45 35.48
CA ALA A 11 -15.12 -42.99 34.09
C ALA A 11 -16.31 -42.14 33.59
N SER A 12 -17.40 -42.00 34.34
CA SER A 12 -18.63 -41.35 33.83
C SER A 12 -18.86 -39.92 34.29
N PHE A 13 -18.08 -39.41 35.26
CA PHE A 13 -18.21 -38.01 35.70
C PHE A 13 -17.31 -37.03 34.94
N LEU A 14 -16.22 -37.51 34.30
CA LEU A 14 -15.35 -36.64 33.49
C LEU A 14 -15.94 -36.30 32.11
N ALA A 15 -16.79 -37.17 31.55
CA ALA A 15 -17.35 -36.97 30.22
C ALA A 15 -18.48 -35.91 30.19
N ILE A 16 -19.25 -35.76 31.28
CA ILE A 16 -20.39 -34.84 31.33
C ILE A 16 -19.92 -33.37 31.50
N LEU A 17 -18.80 -33.15 32.21
CA LEU A 17 -18.23 -31.80 32.37
C LEU A 17 -17.63 -31.26 31.07
N ALA A 18 -17.06 -32.13 30.22
CA ALA A 18 -16.49 -31.74 28.93
C ALA A 18 -17.55 -31.33 27.89
N VAL A 19 -18.73 -31.95 27.90
CA VAL A 19 -19.83 -31.61 26.98
C VAL A 19 -20.50 -30.29 27.39
N LEU A 20 -20.65 -30.03 28.70
CA LEU A 20 -21.20 -28.76 29.19
C LEU A 20 -20.26 -27.56 28.94
N LEU A 21 -18.94 -27.75 28.99
CA LEU A 21 -17.98 -26.69 28.61
C LEU A 21 -17.91 -26.46 27.09
N PHE A 22 -18.15 -27.49 26.27
CA PHE A 22 -18.23 -27.33 24.80
C PHE A 22 -19.51 -26.60 24.34
N SER A 23 -20.62 -26.79 25.04
CA SER A 23 -21.87 -26.07 24.75
C SER A 23 -21.84 -24.59 25.13
N ILE A 24 -20.98 -24.17 26.06
CA ILE A 24 -20.82 -22.75 26.42
C ILE A 24 -19.78 -22.05 25.51
N PHE A 25 -18.83 -22.80 24.95
CA PHE A 25 -17.85 -22.27 23.99
C PHE A 25 -18.38 -22.11 22.56
N SER A 26 -19.56 -22.64 22.25
CA SER A 26 -20.16 -22.59 20.91
C SER A 26 -21.20 -21.46 20.74
N LEU A 27 -21.33 -20.54 21.70
CA LEU A 27 -22.30 -19.43 21.64
C LEU A 27 -21.67 -18.03 21.51
N ASN A 28 -20.38 -17.90 21.21
CA ASN A 28 -19.72 -16.60 21.06
C ASN A 28 -18.82 -16.49 19.80
N ALA A 29 -19.22 -17.14 18.71
CA ALA A 29 -18.52 -17.03 17.42
C ALA A 29 -19.49 -16.74 16.27
N GLU A 30 -20.48 -15.87 16.47
CA GLU A 30 -21.28 -15.35 15.37
C GLU A 30 -21.88 -13.98 15.71
N GLU A 31 -21.04 -12.95 15.80
CA GLU A 31 -21.46 -11.56 15.56
C GLU A 31 -20.25 -10.62 15.45
N ALA A 32 -19.57 -10.67 14.30
CA ALA A 32 -18.80 -9.53 13.80
C ALA A 32 -18.70 -9.54 12.26
N HIS A 33 -19.74 -9.98 11.56
CA HIS A 33 -19.95 -9.58 10.17
C HIS A 33 -20.58 -8.18 10.16
N LYS A 34 -19.74 -7.17 10.40
CA LYS A 34 -20.12 -5.79 10.13
C LYS A 34 -20.40 -5.69 8.64
N ALA A 35 -21.64 -5.36 8.31
CA ALA A 35 -22.12 -5.22 6.94
C ALA A 35 -21.17 -4.32 6.14
N HIS A 36 -20.45 -4.91 5.18
CA HIS A 36 -19.88 -4.14 4.08
C HIS A 36 -21.08 -3.59 3.29
N LYS A 37 -21.38 -2.31 3.49
CA LYS A 37 -22.29 -1.58 2.63
C LYS A 37 -21.64 -1.61 1.24
N ALA A 38 -22.15 -2.45 0.36
CA ALA A 38 -21.67 -2.56 -1.01
C ALA A 38 -21.68 -1.16 -1.64
N HIS A 39 -20.49 -0.59 -1.86
CA HIS A 39 -20.36 0.60 -2.67
C HIS A 39 -20.50 0.14 -4.11
N ASN A 40 -21.64 0.49 -4.69
CA ASN A 40 -21.98 0.14 -6.06
C ASN A 40 -20.98 0.81 -7.00
N HIS A 41 -20.12 0.04 -7.66
CA HIS A 41 -19.37 0.52 -8.82
C HIS A 41 -20.32 0.55 -10.01
N GLY A 42 -21.22 1.53 -9.99
CA GLY A 42 -22.04 1.83 -11.15
C GLY A 42 -21.14 2.21 -12.31
N GLU A 43 -21.15 1.38 -13.36
CA GLU A 43 -20.75 1.77 -14.71
C GLU A 43 -21.63 2.94 -15.14
N HIS A 44 -21.12 4.14 -14.89
CA HIS A 44 -21.56 5.34 -15.57
C HIS A 44 -20.34 5.92 -16.27
N ALA A 45 -20.25 5.62 -17.55
CA ALA A 45 -19.47 6.38 -18.52
C ALA A 45 -19.73 7.87 -18.27
N ALA A 46 -18.73 8.57 -17.74
CA ALA A 46 -18.83 9.98 -17.40
C ALA A 46 -17.79 10.75 -18.21
N ALA A 47 -18.28 11.82 -18.83
CA ALA A 47 -17.50 12.90 -19.42
C ALA A 47 -16.27 13.23 -18.56
N ASP A 48 -15.18 13.57 -19.25
CA ASP A 48 -13.85 13.86 -18.71
C ASP A 48 -13.88 15.14 -17.84
N GLY A 49 -14.44 15.00 -16.64
CA GLY A 49 -14.37 16.03 -15.60
C GLY A 49 -13.01 16.03 -14.94
N GLU A 50 -12.59 17.19 -14.44
CA GLU A 50 -11.35 17.37 -13.69
C GLU A 50 -11.21 16.29 -12.59
N LYS A 51 -10.11 15.54 -12.62
CA LYS A 51 -9.75 14.54 -11.61
C LYS A 51 -8.53 15.03 -10.84
N VAL A 52 -8.56 14.85 -9.54
CA VAL A 52 -7.45 15.18 -8.64
C VAL A 52 -6.88 13.90 -8.03
N ARG A 53 -5.62 14.00 -7.58
CA ARG A 53 -4.82 12.87 -7.12
C ARG A 53 -4.81 12.78 -5.61
N CYS A 54 -4.89 11.57 -5.08
CA CYS A 54 -4.60 11.33 -3.67
C CYS A 54 -3.11 11.48 -3.38
N ALA A 55 -2.75 12.31 -2.40
CA ALA A 55 -1.36 12.52 -2.01
C ALA A 55 -0.69 11.29 -1.33
N VAL A 56 -1.47 10.29 -0.90
CA VAL A 56 -0.95 9.08 -0.26
C VAL A 56 -0.82 7.93 -1.26
N ASP A 57 -1.92 7.51 -1.89
CA ASP A 57 -1.94 6.31 -2.75
C ASP A 57 -1.89 6.61 -4.26
N GLY A 58 -1.99 7.88 -4.65
CA GLY A 58 -1.95 8.31 -6.03
C GLY A 58 -3.21 8.03 -6.85
N MET A 59 -4.31 7.57 -6.25
CA MET A 59 -5.56 7.31 -6.97
C MET A 59 -6.18 8.60 -7.51
N MET A 60 -6.71 8.55 -8.74
CA MET A 60 -7.34 9.68 -9.44
C MET A 60 -8.86 9.60 -9.31
N MET A 61 -9.48 10.57 -8.66
CA MET A 61 -10.94 10.64 -8.49
C MET A 61 -11.46 12.06 -8.73
N LYS A 62 -12.79 12.21 -8.79
CA LYS A 62 -13.42 13.54 -8.84
C LYS A 62 -13.13 14.28 -7.53
N PRO A 63 -12.78 15.58 -7.54
CA PRO A 63 -12.53 16.36 -6.33
C PRO A 63 -13.66 16.29 -5.30
N SER A 64 -14.91 16.26 -5.76
CA SER A 64 -16.10 16.16 -4.92
C SER A 64 -16.23 14.82 -4.15
N ALA A 65 -15.47 13.80 -4.55
CA ALA A 65 -15.44 12.49 -3.91
C ALA A 65 -14.21 12.30 -3.00
N MET A 66 -13.42 13.35 -2.81
CA MET A 66 -12.17 13.31 -2.04
C MET A 66 -12.21 14.30 -0.88
N ILE A 67 -11.43 14.02 0.14
CA ILE A 67 -11.20 14.94 1.25
C ILE A 67 -10.10 15.91 0.84
N LYS A 68 -10.37 17.21 0.95
CA LYS A 68 -9.41 18.28 0.66
C LYS A 68 -8.78 18.76 1.95
N VAL A 69 -7.44 18.86 1.98
CA VAL A 69 -6.67 19.47 3.07
C VAL A 69 -5.78 20.56 2.46
N GLU A 70 -5.82 21.76 3.04
CA GLU A 70 -4.90 22.84 2.69
C GLU A 70 -3.66 22.73 3.59
N GLN A 71 -2.46 22.73 3.00
CA GLN A 71 -1.18 22.70 3.70
C GLN A 71 -0.17 23.53 2.88
N ASP A 72 0.55 24.45 3.52
CA ASP A 72 1.55 25.32 2.89
C ASP A 72 1.04 26.09 1.66
N GLY A 73 -0.23 26.51 1.69
CA GLY A 73 -0.87 27.23 0.58
C GLY A 73 -1.23 26.36 -0.63
N LYS A 74 -1.09 25.03 -0.54
CA LYS A 74 -1.49 24.07 -1.58
C LYS A 74 -2.60 23.15 -1.08
N ALA A 75 -3.53 22.86 -1.99
CA ALA A 75 -4.58 21.89 -1.78
C ALA A 75 -4.09 20.45 -2.06
N TYR A 76 -4.22 19.57 -1.07
CA TYR A 76 -3.99 18.14 -1.18
C TYR A 76 -5.31 17.38 -1.07
N TYR A 77 -5.46 16.30 -1.82
CA TYR A 77 -6.66 15.49 -1.85
C TYR A 77 -6.39 14.08 -1.32
N PHE A 78 -7.38 13.44 -0.70
CA PHE A 78 -7.28 12.10 -0.10
C PHE A 78 -8.52 11.26 -0.39
N CYS A 79 -8.33 9.97 -0.66
CA CYS A 79 -9.44 9.07 -0.99
C CYS A 79 -10.34 8.76 0.21
N ASN A 80 -9.81 8.91 1.44
CA ASN A 80 -10.53 8.66 2.68
C ASN A 80 -9.89 9.41 3.86
N ASP A 81 -10.61 9.47 4.98
CA ASP A 81 -10.19 10.22 6.18
C ASP A 81 -8.88 9.70 6.75
N MET A 82 -8.69 8.37 6.76
CA MET A 82 -7.48 7.73 7.23
C MET A 82 -6.23 8.24 6.48
N GLN A 83 -6.29 8.38 5.15
CA GLN A 83 -5.18 8.91 4.37
C GLN A 83 -4.93 10.39 4.65
N ALA A 84 -5.98 11.19 4.85
CA ALA A 84 -5.85 12.59 5.24
C ALA A 84 -5.22 12.74 6.63
N GLU A 85 -5.60 11.89 7.60
CA GLU A 85 -5.03 11.86 8.94
C GLU A 85 -3.57 11.42 8.94
N MET A 86 -3.24 10.35 8.21
CA MET A 86 -1.87 9.89 8.02
C MET A 86 -0.97 11.01 7.49
N PHE A 87 -1.46 11.74 6.47
CA PHE A 87 -0.75 12.88 5.89
C PHE A 87 -0.55 14.02 6.89
N LYS A 88 -1.61 14.44 7.59
CA LYS A 88 -1.53 15.52 8.59
C LYS A 88 -0.56 15.19 9.73
N ALA A 89 -0.43 13.92 10.09
CA ALA A 89 0.47 13.49 11.16
C ALA A 89 1.95 13.59 10.78
N ASN A 90 2.30 13.42 9.50
CA ASN A 90 3.68 13.51 9.03
C ASN A 90 3.74 13.83 7.51
N PRO A 91 3.53 15.09 7.10
CA PRO A 91 3.42 15.46 5.68
C PRO A 91 4.73 15.21 4.91
N ASP A 92 5.88 15.47 5.53
CA ASP A 92 7.22 15.32 4.93
C ASP A 92 7.53 13.88 4.52
N LYS A 93 6.87 12.90 5.14
CA LYS A 93 6.94 11.48 4.76
C LYS A 93 6.29 11.21 3.40
N TYR A 94 5.25 11.97 3.05
CA TYR A 94 4.43 11.74 1.86
C TYR A 94 4.76 12.70 0.72
N LEU A 95 5.34 13.86 1.03
CA LEU A 95 5.68 14.91 0.06
C LEU A 95 7.19 15.10 0.00
N GLN A 96 7.86 14.23 -0.76
CA GLN A 96 9.24 14.49 -1.15
C GLN A 96 9.27 14.96 -2.59
N THR A 97 9.60 16.23 -2.80
CA THR A 97 9.72 16.79 -4.14
C THR A 97 11.16 16.71 -4.64
N ILE A 98 11.37 16.04 -5.77
CA ILE A 98 12.68 15.92 -6.43
C ILE A 98 12.60 16.59 -7.79
N SER A 99 13.59 17.40 -8.17
CA SER A 99 13.65 18.03 -9.50
C SER A 99 14.76 17.42 -10.36
N VAL A 100 14.45 17.09 -11.61
CA VAL A 100 15.45 16.69 -12.63
C VAL A 100 15.25 17.55 -13.89
N GLY A 101 16.13 18.52 -14.11
CA GLY A 101 15.91 19.53 -15.15
C GLY A 101 14.70 20.39 -14.82
N ASN A 102 13.72 20.45 -15.73
CA ASN A 102 12.43 21.13 -15.55
C ASN A 102 11.29 20.20 -15.07
N LEU A 103 11.61 18.96 -14.69
CA LEU A 103 10.64 18.01 -14.17
C LEU A 103 10.68 18.04 -12.65
N THR A 104 9.51 18.19 -12.04
CA THR A 104 9.31 18.05 -10.60
C THR A 104 8.66 16.68 -10.35
N PHE A 105 9.05 16.00 -9.29
CA PHE A 105 8.52 14.69 -8.93
C PHE A 105 8.10 14.67 -7.48
N ASP A 106 6.86 14.27 -7.18
CA ASP A 106 6.47 13.89 -5.84
C ASP A 106 6.82 12.40 -5.63
N LEU A 107 7.47 12.09 -4.51
CA LEU A 107 7.96 10.77 -4.13
C LEU A 107 7.32 10.35 -2.81
N ASN A 108 6.84 9.10 -2.77
CA ASN A 108 6.40 8.43 -1.56
C ASN A 108 7.17 7.10 -1.39
N VAL A 109 7.61 6.84 -0.16
CA VAL A 109 8.32 5.63 0.24
C VAL A 109 7.64 5.02 1.47
N ILE A 110 7.28 3.74 1.37
CA ILE A 110 6.76 2.96 2.50
C ILE A 110 7.40 1.58 2.55
N THR A 111 7.36 0.91 3.70
CA THR A 111 7.83 -0.48 3.79
C THR A 111 6.93 -1.41 2.98
N THR A 112 7.47 -2.54 2.53
CA THR A 112 6.68 -3.56 1.81
C THR A 112 5.51 -4.06 2.66
N GLU A 113 5.69 -4.17 3.99
CA GLU A 113 4.60 -4.56 4.89
C GLU A 113 3.51 -3.49 4.96
N ALA A 114 3.87 -2.21 5.04
CA ALA A 114 2.90 -1.10 4.98
C ALA A 114 2.16 -1.09 3.64
N TYR A 115 2.85 -1.34 2.53
CA TYR A 115 2.23 -1.49 1.23
C TYR A 115 1.22 -2.64 1.19
N LYS A 116 1.59 -3.84 1.70
CA LYS A 116 0.66 -4.98 1.78
C LYS A 116 -0.58 -4.64 2.61
N MET A 117 -0.39 -3.99 3.75
CA MET A 117 -1.50 -3.57 4.61
C MET A 117 -2.43 -2.59 3.89
N MET A 118 -1.87 -1.57 3.22
CA MET A 118 -2.62 -0.62 2.42
C MET A 118 -3.44 -1.32 1.33
N MET A 119 -2.81 -2.17 0.53
CA MET A 119 -3.48 -2.90 -0.55
C MET A 119 -4.57 -3.84 -0.04
N SER A 120 -4.34 -4.50 1.10
CA SER A 120 -5.34 -5.35 1.75
C SER A 120 -6.57 -4.55 2.19
N HIS A 121 -6.37 -3.39 2.85
CA HIS A 121 -7.47 -2.52 3.27
C HIS A 121 -8.29 -1.98 2.10
N MET A 122 -7.66 -1.82 0.93
CA MET A 122 -8.34 -1.42 -0.30
C MET A 122 -9.03 -2.59 -1.03
N GLY A 123 -9.02 -3.81 -0.48
CA GLY A 123 -9.57 -5.00 -1.15
C GLY A 123 -8.74 -5.49 -2.34
N MET A 124 -7.53 -4.95 -2.53
CA MET A 124 -6.63 -5.25 -3.65
C MET A 124 -5.45 -6.15 -3.25
N GLY A 125 -5.47 -6.75 -2.06
CA GLY A 125 -4.39 -7.61 -1.57
C GLY A 125 -4.07 -8.78 -2.51
N GLY A 126 -5.08 -9.33 -3.21
CA GLY A 126 -4.91 -10.41 -4.19
C GLY A 126 -4.16 -10.00 -5.47
N MET A 127 -3.96 -8.71 -5.70
CA MET A 127 -3.20 -8.21 -6.86
C MET A 127 -1.69 -8.11 -6.60
N ILE A 128 -1.25 -8.35 -5.36
CA ILE A 128 0.17 -8.31 -5.01
C ILE A 128 0.87 -9.56 -5.57
N LYS A 129 1.81 -9.35 -6.48
CA LYS A 129 2.64 -10.41 -7.03
C LYS A 129 3.79 -10.74 -6.07
N ALA A 130 3.75 -11.93 -5.48
CA ALA A 130 4.69 -12.34 -4.43
C ALA A 130 6.15 -12.32 -4.89
N ASP A 131 6.41 -12.64 -6.16
CA ASP A 131 7.72 -12.60 -6.80
C ASP A 131 8.27 -11.17 -6.97
N GLU A 132 7.40 -10.19 -7.25
CA GLU A 132 7.82 -8.78 -7.38
C GLU A 132 8.28 -8.17 -6.05
N ILE A 133 7.75 -8.67 -4.93
CA ILE A 133 8.04 -8.15 -3.58
C ILE A 133 9.03 -9.00 -2.79
N LYS A 134 9.35 -10.21 -3.25
CA LYS A 134 10.19 -11.16 -2.50
C LYS A 134 11.57 -10.56 -2.21
N GLY A 135 11.93 -10.47 -0.93
CA GLY A 135 13.20 -9.89 -0.47
C GLY A 135 13.31 -8.37 -0.65
N LYS A 136 12.22 -7.71 -1.08
CA LYS A 136 12.14 -6.25 -1.17
C LYS A 136 11.59 -5.71 0.13
N THR A 137 12.19 -4.63 0.61
CA THR A 137 11.89 -4.05 1.91
C THR A 137 10.98 -2.83 1.81
N HIS A 138 11.04 -2.13 0.68
CA HIS A 138 10.38 -0.84 0.50
C HIS A 138 9.74 -0.74 -0.89
N TYR A 139 8.62 -0.04 -0.93
CA TYR A 139 7.88 0.35 -2.11
C TYR A 139 8.07 1.85 -2.36
N PHE A 140 8.30 2.20 -3.61
CA PHE A 140 8.45 3.57 -4.09
C PHE A 140 7.33 3.87 -5.09
N SER A 141 6.69 5.02 -4.93
CA SER A 141 5.81 5.60 -5.94
C SER A 141 6.22 7.03 -6.26
N ILE A 142 6.31 7.34 -7.56
CA ILE A 142 6.79 8.62 -8.07
C ILE A 142 5.83 9.20 -9.09
N TYR A 143 5.56 10.48 -8.94
CA TYR A 143 4.61 11.24 -9.72
C TYR A 143 5.31 12.46 -10.34
N PRO A 144 5.50 12.53 -11.67
CA PRO A 144 5.92 13.77 -12.31
C PRO A 144 4.81 14.82 -12.17
N THR A 145 5.16 16.02 -11.70
CA THR A 145 4.27 17.17 -11.52
C THR A 145 4.68 18.33 -12.43
N GLN A 146 3.68 19.00 -13.03
CA GLN A 146 3.79 20.30 -13.69
C GLN A 146 2.56 21.15 -13.34
N GLU A 147 2.69 22.48 -13.45
CA GLU A 147 1.69 23.48 -13.05
C GLU A 147 0.28 23.25 -13.65
N HIS A 148 0.17 22.56 -14.79
CA HIS A 148 -1.11 22.34 -15.50
C HIS A 148 -1.38 20.90 -15.96
N GLY A 149 -0.85 19.89 -15.27
CA GLY A 149 -1.28 18.50 -15.47
C GLY A 149 -0.16 17.47 -15.56
N GLU A 150 -0.56 16.22 -15.71
CA GLU A 150 0.32 15.05 -15.71
C GLU A 150 1.18 14.97 -16.98
N ILE A 151 2.42 14.53 -16.82
CA ILE A 151 3.29 14.17 -17.94
C ILE A 151 3.43 12.65 -17.98
N ALA A 152 2.95 12.03 -19.06
CA ALA A 152 3.49 10.74 -19.45
C ALA A 152 4.86 10.99 -20.06
N LEU A 153 5.95 10.49 -19.45
CA LEU A 153 7.32 10.75 -19.92
C LEU A 153 7.65 10.02 -21.25
N GLY A 154 6.65 9.52 -21.99
CA GLY A 154 6.82 8.74 -23.21
C GLY A 154 7.63 7.47 -22.96
N ASP A 155 8.68 7.26 -23.76
CA ASP A 155 9.57 6.11 -23.67
C ASP A 155 10.65 6.24 -22.59
N VAL A 156 10.68 7.37 -21.88
CA VAL A 156 11.61 7.60 -20.77
C VAL A 156 11.27 6.67 -19.62
N LYS A 157 12.29 6.00 -19.11
CA LYS A 157 12.17 5.12 -17.95
C LYS A 157 12.72 5.83 -16.73
N LEU A 158 12.09 5.62 -15.59
CA LEU A 158 12.59 6.10 -14.31
C LEU A 158 13.21 4.95 -13.52
N ALA A 159 14.28 5.25 -12.81
CA ALA A 159 14.82 4.39 -11.77
C ALA A 159 15.00 5.20 -10.47
N ILE A 160 14.90 4.52 -9.34
CA ILE A 160 15.34 5.05 -8.06
C ILE A 160 16.73 4.51 -7.77
N GLN A 161 17.60 5.41 -7.31
CA GLN A 161 18.84 5.06 -6.66
C GLN A 161 18.74 5.45 -5.19
N VAL A 162 19.06 4.51 -4.30
CA VAL A 162 19.15 4.75 -2.86
C VAL A 162 20.58 4.45 -2.43
N THR A 163 21.20 5.39 -1.72
CA THR A 163 22.59 5.28 -1.22
C THR A 163 22.60 5.50 0.28
N ASN A 164 23.23 4.63 1.06
CA ASN A 164 23.43 4.90 2.50
C ASN A 164 24.68 5.76 2.74
N THR A 165 24.89 6.12 4.01
CA THR A 165 26.05 6.91 4.45
C THR A 165 27.40 6.22 4.24
N GLU A 166 27.41 4.89 4.09
CA GLU A 166 28.60 4.07 3.82
C GLU A 166 28.90 3.92 2.32
N GLY A 167 28.05 4.47 1.45
CA GLY A 167 28.19 4.41 -0.01
C GLY A 167 27.60 3.15 -0.66
N GLU A 168 26.96 2.25 0.10
CA GLU A 168 26.20 1.14 -0.47
C GLU A 168 25.03 1.70 -1.30
N THR A 169 25.03 1.38 -2.58
CA THR A 169 24.01 1.84 -3.52
C THR A 169 23.14 0.68 -3.99
N LYS A 170 21.82 0.88 -3.96
CA LYS A 170 20.83 0.00 -4.60
C LYS A 170 20.04 0.79 -5.63
N MET A 171 19.68 0.13 -6.72
CA MET A 171 18.86 0.72 -7.78
C MET A 171 17.67 -0.17 -8.12
N ALA A 172 16.54 0.46 -8.46
CA ALA A 172 15.35 -0.21 -8.95
C ALA A 172 14.75 0.56 -10.13
N LEU A 173 14.49 -0.13 -11.24
CA LEU A 173 13.70 0.41 -12.35
C LEU A 173 12.23 0.48 -11.93
N LEU A 174 11.58 1.60 -12.24
CA LEU A 174 10.16 1.79 -11.95
C LEU A 174 9.32 1.44 -13.17
N LYS A 175 8.19 0.78 -12.92
CA LYS A 175 7.18 0.46 -13.93
C LYS A 175 6.10 1.54 -13.90
N TYR A 176 5.72 2.03 -15.07
CA TYR A 176 4.59 2.95 -15.18
C TYR A 176 3.27 2.18 -15.10
N SER A 177 2.43 2.54 -14.13
CA SER A 177 1.04 2.08 -14.01
C SER A 177 0.12 3.04 -14.74
N LYS A 178 -0.57 2.57 -15.78
CA LYS A 178 -1.60 3.37 -16.48
C LYS A 178 -2.82 3.65 -15.60
N MET A 179 -3.13 2.77 -14.66
CA MET A 179 -4.30 2.86 -13.78
C MET A 179 -4.16 4.02 -12.79
N THR A 180 -3.02 4.10 -12.11
CA THR A 180 -2.75 5.14 -11.12
C THR A 180 -1.98 6.31 -11.71
N ARG A 181 -1.49 6.19 -12.95
CA ARG A 181 -0.64 7.16 -13.65
C ARG A 181 0.59 7.52 -12.81
N THR A 182 1.33 6.49 -12.40
CA THR A 182 2.43 6.57 -11.43
C THR A 182 3.57 5.65 -11.84
N TYR A 183 4.81 6.03 -11.56
CA TYR A 183 5.96 5.14 -11.65
C TYR A 183 6.16 4.44 -10.31
N GLN A 184 6.13 3.10 -10.32
CA GLN A 184 6.09 2.29 -9.11
C GLN A 184 7.16 1.21 -9.14
N GLY A 185 7.71 0.86 -7.97
CA GLY A 185 8.69 -0.21 -7.89
C GLY A 185 9.05 -0.59 -6.46
N PHE A 186 9.75 -1.71 -6.33
CA PHE A 186 10.20 -2.24 -5.05
C PHE A 186 11.72 -2.33 -5.00
N ILE A 187 12.29 -2.03 -3.84
CA ILE A 187 13.72 -2.08 -3.59
C ILE A 187 14.04 -2.75 -2.27
N THR A 188 15.19 -3.39 -2.21
CA THR A 188 15.85 -3.76 -0.95
C THR A 188 16.66 -2.53 -0.54
N MET A 189 16.30 -1.87 0.54
CA MET A 189 17.04 -0.69 1.00
C MET A 189 18.47 -1.10 1.38
N PRO A 190 19.46 -0.25 1.10
CA PRO A 190 20.80 -0.40 1.68
C PRO A 190 20.73 -0.47 3.21
N THR A 191 21.74 -1.03 3.86
CA THR A 191 21.83 -1.04 5.32
C THR A 191 21.92 0.38 5.89
N GLY A 192 21.65 0.55 7.18
CA GLY A 192 21.71 1.85 7.86
C GLY A 192 20.34 2.51 8.05
N THR A 193 20.35 3.68 8.70
CA THR A 193 19.15 4.43 9.12
C THR A 193 18.89 5.69 8.30
N GLU A 194 19.92 6.19 7.60
CA GLU A 194 19.84 7.36 6.74
C GLU A 194 20.21 7.00 5.31
N HIS A 195 19.42 7.50 4.36
CA HIS A 195 19.56 7.18 2.95
C HIS A 195 19.34 8.42 2.09
N GLU A 196 20.21 8.61 1.11
CA GLU A 196 20.02 9.56 0.03
C GLU A 196 19.23 8.89 -1.11
N VAL A 197 18.14 9.52 -1.54
CA VAL A 197 17.31 9.03 -2.66
C VAL A 197 17.48 9.95 -3.86
N ARG A 198 17.76 9.35 -5.03
CA ARG A 198 17.84 10.06 -6.32
C ARG A 198 16.91 9.44 -7.34
N VAL A 199 16.13 10.27 -8.03
CA VAL A 199 15.42 9.88 -9.24
C VAL A 199 16.38 9.92 -10.42
N ARG A 200 16.51 8.80 -11.11
CA ARG A 200 17.31 8.65 -12.32
C ARG A 200 16.37 8.59 -13.52
N VAL A 201 16.46 9.60 -14.37
CA VAL A 201 15.85 9.59 -15.70
C VAL A 201 16.75 8.79 -16.62
N THR A 202 16.24 7.71 -17.19
CA THR A 202 17.02 6.78 -18.02
C THR A 202 16.46 6.75 -19.44
N SER A 203 17.37 6.78 -20.43
CA SER A 203 17.00 6.59 -21.83
C SER A 203 16.63 5.13 -22.11
N PRO A 204 15.90 4.86 -23.22
CA PRO A 204 15.75 3.50 -23.72
C PRO A 204 17.11 2.83 -23.92
N ALA A 205 17.17 1.53 -23.61
CA ALA A 205 18.39 0.75 -23.81
C ALA A 205 18.74 0.71 -25.30
N VAL A 206 19.96 1.12 -25.65
CA VAL A 206 20.50 0.95 -27.00
C VAL A 206 21.12 -0.44 -27.09
N LYS A 207 20.62 -1.26 -28.01
CA LYS A 207 21.26 -2.55 -28.33
C LYS A 207 22.46 -2.26 -29.24
N ILE A 208 23.64 -2.61 -28.76
CA ILE A 208 24.86 -2.64 -29.58
C ILE A 208 25.29 -4.09 -29.73
N SER A 209 25.72 -4.45 -30.94
CA SER A 209 26.43 -5.70 -31.20
C SER A 209 27.91 -5.33 -31.30
N LEU A 210 28.73 -5.95 -30.46
CA LEU A 210 30.19 -5.84 -30.48
C LEU A 210 30.79 -6.97 -31.32
#